data_AF-A0A917EG40-F1
#
_entry.id   AF-A0A917EG40-F1
#
_cell.length_a   1.000
_cell.length_b   1.000
_cell.length_c   1.000
_cell.angle_alpha   90.00
_cell.angle_beta   90.00
_cell.angle_gamma   90.00
#
_symmetry.space_group_name_H-M   'P 1'
#
loop_
_entity.id
_entity.type
_entity.pdbx_description
1 polymer ?
#
loop_
_entity_poly.entity_id
_entity_poly.type
_entity_poly.pdbx_seq_one_letter_code
_entity_poly.pdbx_strand_id
1 'polypeptide(L)' 'MVSYIETAHLPVAKIESYLHHRFSDKRLELSVLSPNGQEVAVKEWFLVSLEEIEQAVEDLKKAISR' A
#
# COMPACT_ATOMS: atom_id res chain seq x y z
N MET A 1 -0.95 14.88 -10.28
CA MET A 1 -1.56 15.40 -9.03
C MET A 1 -1.05 14.52 -7.91
N VAL A 2 -0.25 15.08 -6.99
CA VAL A 2 0.26 14.34 -5.82
C VAL A 2 -0.61 14.76 -4.64
N SER A 3 -1.23 13.79 -3.97
CA SER A 3 -2.08 14.04 -2.81
C SER A 3 -1.32 13.64 -1.54
N TYR A 4 -1.24 14.56 -0.58
CA TYR A 4 -0.65 14.32 0.73
C TYR A 4 -1.76 14.13 1.77
N ILE A 5 -1.60 13.14 2.64
CA ILE A 5 -2.47 12.94 3.79
C ILE A 5 -1.61 13.12 5.02
N GLU A 6 -1.99 14.06 5.89
CA GLU A 6 -1.38 14.16 7.20
C GLU A 6 -1.83 12.99 8.05
N THR A 7 -0.90 12.06 8.33
CA THR A 7 -1.13 10.88 9.15
C THR A 7 -0.83 11.13 10.62
N ALA A 8 -0.86 12.39 11.08
CA ALA A 8 -0.25 12.88 12.32
C ALA A 8 -0.64 12.12 13.62
N HIS A 9 -1.68 11.27 13.58
CA HIS A 9 -2.17 10.49 14.70
C HIS A 9 -2.06 8.96 14.54
N LEU A 10 -1.58 8.43 13.39
CA LEU A 10 -1.37 7.00 13.18
C LEU A 10 0.11 6.65 12.97
N PRO A 11 0.63 5.61 13.66
CA PRO A 11 1.94 5.04 13.35
C PRO A 11 1.98 4.56 11.89
N VAL A 12 3.04 4.93 11.16
CA VAL A 12 3.26 4.54 9.76
C VAL A 12 3.11 3.03 9.56
N ALA A 13 3.65 2.23 10.48
CA ALA A 13 3.54 0.76 10.45
C ALA A 13 2.09 0.24 10.46
N LYS A 14 1.15 0.94 11.13
CA LYS A 14 -0.26 0.54 11.10
C LYS A 14 -0.92 0.84 9.76
N ILE A 15 -0.54 1.95 9.13
CA ILE A 15 -1.04 2.32 7.79
C ILE A 15 -0.50 1.33 6.76
N GLU A 16 0.79 1.04 6.80
CA GLU A 16 1.44 0.05 5.94
C GLU A 16 0.74 -1.31 6.06
N SER A 17 0.60 -1.82 7.29
CA SER A 17 -0.08 -3.10 7.54
C SER A 17 -1.52 -3.12 7.02
N TYR A 18 -2.26 -2.02 7.19
CA TYR A 18 -3.61 -1.88 6.64
C TYR A 18 -3.60 -1.97 5.11
N LEU A 19 -2.73 -1.21 4.42
CA LEU A 19 -2.67 -1.18 2.96
C LEU A 19 -2.26 -2.55 2.39
N HIS A 20 -1.30 -3.22 3.02
CA HIS A 20 -0.89 -4.59 2.66
C HIS A 20 -2.03 -5.58 2.74
N HIS A 21 -2.84 -5.50 3.81
CA HIS A 21 -4.01 -6.36 3.95
C HIS A 21 -5.07 -6.00 2.91
N ARG A 22 -5.39 -4.71 2.79
CA ARG A 22 -6.47 -4.17 1.96
C ARG A 22 -6.32 -4.48 0.48
N PHE A 23 -5.07 -4.54 0.00
CA PHE A 23 -4.73 -4.81 -1.41
C PHE A 23 -4.04 -6.17 -1.61
N SER A 24 -4.09 -7.08 -0.63
CA SER A 24 -3.40 -8.37 -0.69
C SER A 24 -3.79 -9.24 -1.90
N ASP A 25 -5.01 -9.08 -2.40
CA ASP A 25 -5.60 -9.72 -3.59
C ASP A 25 -5.09 -9.13 -4.92
N LYS A 26 -4.49 -7.94 -4.87
CA LYS A 26 -4.01 -7.18 -6.05
C LYS A 26 -2.50 -7.10 -6.15
N ARG A 27 -1.80 -7.85 -5.31
CA ARG A 27 -0.34 -7.91 -5.33
C ARG A 27 0.14 -8.49 -6.65
N LEU A 28 1.12 -7.80 -7.25
CA LEU A 28 1.74 -8.25 -8.48
C LEU A 28 2.69 -9.42 -8.19
N GLU A 29 2.44 -10.56 -8.84
CA GLU A 29 3.34 -11.72 -8.80
C GLU A 29 4.44 -11.53 -9.84
N LEU A 30 5.53 -10.88 -9.41
CA LEU A 30 6.68 -10.57 -10.27
C LEU A 30 7.98 -11.02 -9.61
N SER A 31 8.90 -11.51 -10.44
CA SER A 31 10.28 -11.79 -10.07
C SER A 31 11.22 -10.87 -10.83
N VAL A 32 12.26 -10.37 -10.16
CA VAL A 32 13.33 -9.57 -10.78
C VAL A 32 14.69 -10.20 -10.51
N LEU A 33 15.62 -10.03 -11.44
CA LEU A 33 17.02 -10.34 -11.19
C LEU A 33 17.67 -9.19 -10.42
N SER A 34 18.17 -9.49 -9.24
CA SER A 34 18.98 -8.55 -8.48
C SER A 34 20.38 -8.41 -9.11
N PRO A 35 21.16 -7.36 -8.76
CA PRO A 35 22.47 -7.11 -9.36
C PRO A 35 23.49 -8.24 -9.18
N ASN A 36 23.29 -9.13 -8.20
CA ASN A 36 24.14 -10.30 -7.97
C ASN A 36 23.68 -11.55 -8.75
N GLY A 37 22.64 -11.44 -9.59
CA GLY A 37 22.08 -12.53 -10.38
C GLY A 37 21.06 -13.40 -9.65
N GLN A 38 20.71 -13.11 -8.39
CA GLN A 38 19.66 -13.83 -7.68
C GLN A 38 18.28 -13.35 -8.09
N GLU A 39 17.35 -14.28 -8.29
CA GLU A 39 15.94 -13.99 -8.49
C GLU A 39 15.29 -13.57 -7.17
N VAL A 40 14.62 -12.41 -7.19
CA VAL A 40 13.95 -11.82 -6.03
C VAL A 40 12.49 -11.56 -6.39
N ALA A 41 11.59 -12.13 -5.60
CA ALA A 41 10.16 -11.85 -5.71
C ALA A 41 9.85 -10.44 -5.18
N VAL A 42 9.09 -9.67 -5.95
CA VAL A 42 8.62 -8.34 -5.56
C VAL A 42 7.37 -8.51 -4.70
N LYS A 43 7.47 -8.14 -3.41
CA LYS A 43 6.38 -8.36 -2.43
C LYS A 43 5.51 -7.13 -2.16
N GLU A 44 6.00 -5.96 -2.59
CA GLU A 44 5.51 -4.64 -2.15
C GLU A 44 4.75 -3.89 -3.26
N TRP A 45 4.47 -4.54 -4.38
CA TRP A 45 3.85 -3.91 -5.55
C TRP A 45 2.43 -4.43 -5.75
N PHE A 46 1.51 -3.51 -6.00
CA PHE A 46 0.09 -3.78 -6.12
C PHE A 46 -0.45 -3.07 -7.36
N LEU A 47 -1.33 -3.73 -8.10
CA LEU A 47 -2.04 -3.10 -9.23
C LEU A 47 -3.40 -2.62 -8.75
N VAL A 48 -3.51 -1.31 -8.50
CA VAL A 48 -4.68 -0.71 -7.86
C VAL A 48 -5.14 0.49 -8.67
N SER A 49 -6.46 0.69 -8.82
CA SER A 49 -6.98 1.89 -9.48
C SER A 49 -6.87 3.13 -8.57
N LEU A 50 -6.94 4.32 -9.16
CA LEU A 50 -6.97 5.56 -8.37
C LEU A 50 -8.19 5.62 -7.44
N GLU A 51 -9.35 5.20 -7.91
CA GLU A 51 -10.60 5.18 -7.13
C GLU A 51 -10.49 4.28 -5.89
N GLU A 52 -9.83 3.13 -6.03
CA GLU A 52 -9.60 2.22 -4.90
C GLU A 52 -8.62 2.79 -3.86
N ILE A 53 -7.62 3.55 -4.31
CA ILE A 53 -6.70 4.28 -3.43
C ILE A 53 -7.47 5.37 -2.67
N GLU A 54 -8.28 6.16 -3.37
CA GLU A 54 -9.12 7.21 -2.76
C GLU A 54 -10.08 6.62 -1.72
N GLN A 55 -10.71 5.48 -2.02
CA GLN A 55 -11.58 4.79 -1.07
C GLN A 55 -10.81 4.31 0.16
N ALA A 56 -9.64 3.70 -0.01
CA ALA A 56 -8.81 3.24 1.11
C ALA A 56 -8.38 4.40 2.02
N VAL A 57 -8.12 5.57 1.45
CA VAL A 57 -7.80 6.81 2.17
C VAL A 57 -9.00 7.29 2.98
N GLU A 58 -10.19 7.33 2.39
CA GLU A 58 -11.41 7.74 3.10
C GLU A 58 -11.75 6.78 4.25
N ASP A 59 -11.52 5.48 4.05
CA ASP A 59 -11.71 4.48 5.10
C ASP A 59 -10.72 4.67 6.26
N LEU A 60 -9.45 4.96 5.94
CA LEU A 60 -8.44 5.31 6.95
C LEU A 60 -8.84 6.55 7.75
N LYS A 61 -9.31 7.62 7.09
CA LYS A 61 -9.77 8.85 7.76
C LYS A 61 -10.89 8.55 8.76
N LYS A 62 -11.87 7.72 8.37
CA LYS A 62 -12.98 7.29 9.24
C LYS A 62 -12.52 6.45 10.42
N ALA A 63 -11.50 5.64 10.25
CA ALA A 63 -10.95 4.81 11.33
C ALA A 63 -10.21 5.64 12.39
N ILE A 64 -9.65 6.79 12.01
CA ILE A 64 -8.90 7.70 12.90
C ILE A 64 -9.84 8.66 13.66
N SER A 65 -10.98 9.01 13.05
CA SER A 65 -11.95 9.97 13.63
C SER A 65 -12.91 9.35 14.65
N ARG A 66 -12.78 8.05 14.94
CA ARG A 66 -13.50 7.33 16.00
C ARG A 66 -12.65 7.21 17.26
#